data_AF-A0A7S7TVJ9-F1
#
_entry.id   AF-A0A7S7TVJ9-F1
#
_cell.length_a   1.000
_cell.length_b   1.000
_cell.length_c   1.000
_cell.angle_alpha   90.00
_cell.angle_beta   90.00
_cell.angle_gamma   90.00
#
_symmetry.space_group_name_H-M   'P 1'
#
loop_
_entity.id
_entity.type
_entity.pdbx_description
1 polymer ?
#
loop_
_entity_poly.entity_id
_entity_poly.type
_entity_poly.pdbx_seq_one_letter_code
_entity_poly.pdbx_strand_id
1 'polypeptide(L)'
;MALKVELKPNERIIVGNCVITNTDQRARLLIDGDRIPILREKDILTPETADTPAKLIYLAVQLMYLSPDPMAHHPTYFSLVRDIITAMPSAWPFIESVNNFILNGDLYHALKESKKLIAHEEKLLESARANQDDARKSA
;
A
#
# COMPACT_ATOMS: atom_id res chain seq x y z
N MET A 1 -6.48 18.65 9.41
CA MET A 1 -7.79 18.55 8.72
C MET A 1 -8.55 17.44 9.40
N ALA A 2 -9.77 17.67 9.87
CA ALA A 2 -10.53 16.65 10.58
C ALA A 2 -11.00 15.54 9.62
N LEU A 3 -10.57 14.30 9.86
CA LEU A 3 -10.99 13.12 9.12
C LEU A 3 -12.22 12.50 9.79
N LYS A 4 -13.34 12.42 9.06
CA LYS A 4 -14.54 11.72 9.49
C LYS A 4 -14.49 10.26 9.04
N VAL A 5 -14.60 9.35 10.00
CA VAL A 5 -14.46 7.90 9.77
C VAL A 5 -15.66 7.18 10.39
N GLU A 6 -16.27 6.26 9.66
CA GLU A 6 -17.23 5.30 10.21
C GLU A 6 -16.54 3.94 10.27
N LEU A 7 -16.61 3.27 11.44
CA LEU A 7 -16.09 1.93 11.70
C LEU A 7 -17.26 0.95 11.89
N LYS A 8 -17.18 -0.20 11.22
CA LYS A 8 -18.08 -1.33 11.42
C LYS A 8 -17.75 -2.07 12.72
N PRO A 9 -18.65 -2.92 13.25
CA PRO A 9 -18.33 -3.73 14.42
C PRO A 9 -17.05 -4.54 14.21
N ASN A 10 -16.15 -4.53 15.20
CA ASN A 10 -14.84 -5.19 15.16
C ASN A 10 -13.84 -4.66 14.11
N GLU A 11 -14.14 -3.56 13.39
CA GLU A 11 -13.20 -2.95 12.46
C GLU A 11 -12.11 -2.16 13.21
N ARG A 12 -10.89 -2.19 12.68
CA ARG A 12 -9.72 -1.53 13.26
C ARG A 12 -9.27 -0.32 12.43
N ILE A 13 -8.68 0.66 13.11
CA ILE A 13 -7.99 1.79 12.49
C ILE A 13 -6.71 2.08 13.27
N ILE A 14 -5.63 2.35 12.56
CA ILE A 14 -4.36 2.84 13.10
C ILE A 14 -4.38 4.36 13.06
N VAL A 15 -4.03 4.99 14.17
CA VAL A 15 -3.84 6.44 14.33
C VAL A 15 -2.51 6.67 15.03
N GLY A 16 -1.49 7.08 14.28
CA GLY A 16 -0.11 7.16 14.74
C GLY A 16 0.35 5.81 15.31
N ASN A 17 0.66 5.80 16.60
CA ASN A 17 1.12 4.60 17.33
C ASN A 17 -0.01 3.83 18.03
N CYS A 18 -1.27 4.25 17.83
CA CYS A 18 -2.43 3.66 18.50
C CYS A 18 -3.27 2.85 17.51
N VAL A 19 -3.80 1.72 17.98
CA VAL A 19 -4.81 0.93 17.27
C VAL A 19 -6.14 1.11 17.98
N ILE A 20 -7.14 1.59 17.26
CA ILE A 20 -8.51 1.72 17.76
C ILE A 20 -9.32 0.58 17.14
N THR A 21 -9.90 -0.26 18.01
CA THR A 21 -10.81 -1.35 17.59
C THR A 21 -12.21 -0.95 17.96
N ASN A 22 -13.12 -1.00 16.99
CA ASN A 22 -14.53 -0.75 17.26
C ASN A 22 -15.18 -1.96 17.93
N THR A 23 -16.10 -1.72 18.85
CA THR A 23 -16.84 -2.75 19.59
C THR A 23 -18.02 -3.28 18.77
N ASP A 24 -19.07 -3.75 19.44
CA ASP A 24 -20.18 -4.49 18.83
C ASP A 24 -21.12 -3.63 17.95
N GLN A 25 -21.06 -2.31 18.07
CA GLN A 25 -21.93 -1.37 17.34
C GLN A 25 -21.12 -0.45 16.42
N ARG A 26 -21.73 0.03 15.34
CA ARG A 26 -21.08 1.01 14.45
C ARG A 26 -20.77 2.30 15.20
N ALA A 27 -19.56 2.82 15.01
CA ALA A 27 -19.13 4.09 15.59
C ALA A 27 -18.73 5.08 14.50
N ARG A 28 -19.08 6.35 14.71
CA ARG A 28 -18.59 7.48 13.89
C ARG A 28 -17.56 8.25 14.71
N LEU A 29 -16.35 8.32 14.18
CA LEU A 29 -15.24 9.02 14.79
C LEU A 29 -14.89 10.24 13.95
N LEU A 30 -14.61 11.34 14.62
CA LEU A 30 -14.00 12.51 14.03
C LEU A 30 -12.60 12.63 14.63
N ILE A 31 -11.59 12.43 13.79
CA ILE A 31 -10.19 12.48 14.18
C ILE A 31 -9.64 13.80 13.67
N ASP A 32 -9.25 14.69 14.58
CA ASP A 32 -8.57 15.92 14.23
C ASP A 32 -7.11 15.86 14.67
N GLY A 33 -6.24 16.35 13.80
CA GLY A 33 -4.80 16.23 13.92
C GLY A 33 -4.11 16.71 12.67
N ASP A 34 -2.91 17.28 12.85
CA ASP A 34 -2.04 17.62 11.74
C ASP A 34 -0.95 16.55 11.58
N ARG A 35 -0.73 16.11 10.35
CA ARG A 35 0.30 15.11 9.98
C ARG A 35 0.28 13.81 10.80
N ILE A 36 -0.87 13.42 11.35
CA ILE A 36 -1.00 12.14 12.06
C ILE A 36 -1.22 11.02 11.03
N PRO A 37 -0.40 9.95 11.04
CA PRO A 37 -0.65 8.79 10.20
C PRO A 37 -1.99 8.13 10.53
N ILE A 38 -2.86 7.94 9.54
CA ILE A 38 -4.15 7.27 9.71
C ILE A 38 -4.31 6.19 8.64
N LEU A 39 -4.46 4.93 9.07
CA LEU A 39 -4.64 3.78 8.19
C LEU A 39 -5.84 2.95 8.66
N ARG A 40 -6.76 2.63 7.75
CA ARG A 40 -7.88 1.71 8.03
C ARG A 40 -7.44 0.27 7.88
N GLU A 41 -8.06 -0.65 8.60
CA GLU A 41 -7.74 -2.09 8.55
C GLU A 41 -7.68 -2.66 7.13
N LYS A 42 -8.65 -2.32 6.27
CA LYS A 42 -8.67 -2.75 4.87
C LYS A 42 -7.47 -2.28 4.03
N ASP A 43 -6.80 -1.23 4.50
CA ASP A 43 -5.66 -0.61 3.84
C ASP A 43 -4.34 -1.07 4.48
N ILE A 44 -4.38 -1.89 5.54
CA ILE A 44 -3.20 -2.45 6.19
C ILE A 44 -2.80 -3.73 5.46
N LEU A 45 -1.55 -3.77 5.00
CA LEU A 45 -0.89 -4.97 4.52
C LEU A 45 0.04 -5.52 5.59
N THR A 46 0.05 -6.83 5.80
CA THR A 46 0.98 -7.51 6.72
C THR A 46 2.13 -8.15 5.96
N PRO A 47 3.30 -8.37 6.58
CA PRO A 47 4.40 -9.09 5.94
C PRO A 47 4.01 -10.47 5.40
N GLU A 48 3.09 -11.16 6.08
CA GLU A 48 2.57 -12.47 5.67
C GLU A 48 1.70 -12.42 4.42
N THR A 49 1.02 -11.30 4.17
CA THR A 49 0.12 -11.12 3.02
C THR A 49 0.78 -10.37 1.85
N ALA A 50 2.02 -9.90 2.04
CA ALA A 50 2.83 -9.24 1.04
C ALA A 50 3.59 -10.24 0.17
N ASP A 51 2.85 -11.01 -0.61
CA ASP A 51 3.33 -12.15 -1.41
C ASP A 51 3.76 -11.78 -2.85
N THR A 52 3.69 -10.51 -3.23
CA THR A 52 4.09 -10.02 -4.56
C THR A 52 5.05 -8.83 -4.49
N PRO A 53 5.91 -8.59 -5.50
CA PRO A 53 6.82 -7.44 -5.54
C PRO A 53 6.12 -6.09 -5.34
N ALA A 54 4.97 -5.85 -5.99
CA ALA A 54 4.22 -4.61 -5.79
C ALA A 54 3.69 -4.47 -4.36
N LYS A 55 3.23 -5.58 -3.75
CA LYS A 55 2.77 -5.60 -2.36
C LYS A 55 3.91 -5.34 -1.38
N LEU A 56 5.11 -5.86 -1.64
CA LEU A 56 6.29 -5.55 -0.82
C LEU A 56 6.65 -4.06 -0.86
N ILE A 57 6.54 -3.42 -2.03
CA ILE A 57 6.71 -1.97 -2.15
C ILE A 57 5.66 -1.23 -1.35
N TYR A 58 4.38 -1.61 -1.46
CA TYR A 58 3.32 -1.02 -0.65
C TYR A 58 3.59 -1.17 0.86
N LEU A 59 4.05 -2.34 1.29
CA LEU A 59 4.43 -2.59 2.69
C LEU A 59 5.58 -1.68 3.14
N ALA A 60 6.61 -1.49 2.31
CA ALA A 60 7.71 -0.59 2.63
C ALA A 60 7.23 0.86 2.80
N VAL A 61 6.37 1.35 1.90
CA VAL A 61 5.78 2.69 2.01
C VAL A 61 4.84 2.80 3.22
N GLN A 62 4.13 1.72 3.58
CA GLN A 62 3.29 1.66 4.79
C GLN A 62 4.13 1.80 6.06
N LEU A 63 5.26 1.11 6.13
CA LEU A 63 6.19 1.25 7.25
C LEU A 63 6.78 2.66 7.31
N MET A 64 7.13 3.26 6.17
CA MET A 64 7.54 4.67 6.10
C MET A 64 6.45 5.62 6.63
N TYR A 65 5.19 5.38 6.27
CA TYR A 65 4.07 6.22 6.69
C TYR A 65 3.78 6.12 8.19
N LEU A 66 3.94 4.92 8.78
CA LEU A 66 3.69 4.66 10.20
C LEU A 66 4.89 4.96 11.09
N SER A 67 6.10 5.02 10.53
CA SER A 67 7.33 5.24 11.29
C SER A 67 7.52 6.72 11.62
N PRO A 68 8.00 7.05 12.83
CA PRO A 68 8.46 8.40 13.16
C PRO A 68 9.73 8.79 12.37
N ASP A 69 10.50 7.82 11.89
CA ASP A 69 11.66 8.03 11.01
C ASP A 69 11.50 7.24 9.70
N PRO A 70 10.95 7.88 8.64
CA PRO A 70 10.80 7.25 7.32
C PRO A 70 12.13 6.93 6.64
N MET A 71 13.21 7.65 6.95
CA MET A 71 14.51 7.48 6.27
C MET A 71 15.13 6.11 6.54
N ALA A 72 14.85 5.52 7.71
CA ALA A 72 15.28 4.18 8.07
C ALA A 72 14.82 3.10 7.08
N HIS A 73 13.72 3.33 6.36
CA HIS A 73 13.13 2.37 5.43
C HIS A 73 13.49 2.63 3.96
N HIS A 74 14.15 3.75 3.64
CA HIS A 74 14.58 4.08 2.28
C HIS A 74 15.44 2.99 1.63
N PRO A 75 16.47 2.41 2.30
CA PRO A 75 17.32 1.40 1.67
C PRO A 75 16.53 0.18 1.21
N THR A 76 15.61 -0.30 2.04
CA THR A 76 14.73 -1.44 1.73
C THR A 76 13.81 -1.11 0.56
N TYR A 77 13.19 0.08 0.58
CA TYR A 77 12.33 0.55 -0.51
C TYR A 77 13.08 0.60 -1.85
N PHE A 78 14.28 1.20 -1.89
CA PHE A 78 15.07 1.28 -3.13
C PHE A 78 15.60 -0.07 -3.61
N SER A 79 15.80 -1.04 -2.71
CA SER A 79 16.09 -2.41 -3.13
C SER A 79 14.91 -3.02 -3.88
N LEU A 80 13.71 -2.97 -3.28
CA LEU A 80 12.49 -3.53 -3.87
C LEU A 80 12.14 -2.86 -5.21
N VAL A 81 12.35 -1.55 -5.32
CA VAL A 81 12.16 -0.80 -6.56
C VAL A 81 13.08 -1.29 -7.68
N ARG A 82 14.36 -1.56 -7.38
CA ARG A 82 15.29 -2.10 -8.39
C ARG A 82 14.88 -3.50 -8.85
N ASP A 83 14.44 -4.34 -7.92
CA ASP A 83 14.02 -5.70 -8.21
C ASP A 83 12.77 -5.71 -9.10
N ILE A 84 11.75 -4.91 -8.77
CA ILE A 84 10.51 -4.86 -9.55
C ILE A 84 10.72 -4.25 -10.94
N ILE A 85 11.58 -3.22 -11.10
CA ILE A 85 11.82 -2.61 -12.42
C ILE A 85 12.54 -3.59 -13.33
N THR A 86 13.46 -4.38 -12.76
CA THR A 86 14.18 -5.43 -13.50
C THR A 86 13.23 -6.52 -13.98
N ALA A 87 12.26 -6.92 -13.15
CA ALA A 87 11.27 -7.94 -13.50
C ALA A 87 10.11 -7.40 -14.37
N MET A 88 9.70 -6.15 -14.15
CA MET A 88 8.52 -5.52 -14.73
C MET A 88 8.82 -4.04 -15.07
N PRO A 89 9.46 -3.76 -16.22
CA PRO A 89 9.77 -2.39 -16.63
C PRO A 89 8.54 -1.49 -16.80
N SER A 90 7.37 -2.08 -17.10
CA SER A 90 6.09 -1.36 -17.20
C SER A 90 5.59 -0.77 -15.86
N ALA A 91 6.22 -1.14 -14.74
CA ALA A 91 5.95 -0.58 -13.41
C ALA A 91 6.47 0.86 -13.23
N TRP A 92 7.41 1.31 -14.09
CA TRP A 92 8.14 2.56 -13.92
C TRP A 92 7.25 3.79 -13.66
N PRO A 93 6.17 4.05 -14.43
CA PRO A 93 5.34 5.24 -14.22
C PRO A 93 4.70 5.29 -12.84
N PHE A 94 4.33 4.13 -12.28
CA PHE A 94 3.76 4.05 -10.93
C PHE A 94 4.82 4.31 -9.86
N ILE A 95 6.02 3.76 -10.04
CA ILE A 95 7.14 3.93 -9.11
C ILE A 95 7.61 5.37 -9.11
N GLU A 96 7.70 6.02 -10.27
CA GLU A 96 8.03 7.44 -10.39
C GLU A 96 7.03 8.31 -9.61
N SER A 97 5.74 8.03 -9.74
CA SER A 97 4.67 8.68 -8.97
C SER A 97 4.86 8.50 -7.46
N VAL A 98 5.12 7.26 -7.00
CA VAL A 98 5.40 6.95 -5.59
C VAL A 98 6.62 7.71 -5.08
N ASN A 99 7.73 7.70 -5.82
CA ASN A 99 8.96 8.40 -5.49
C ASN A 99 8.74 9.90 -5.32
N ASN A 100 8.01 10.54 -6.24
CA ASN A 100 7.71 11.96 -6.17
C ASN A 100 6.92 12.31 -4.90
N PHE A 101 5.96 11.49 -4.50
CA PHE A 101 5.23 11.72 -3.25
C PHE A 101 6.09 11.50 -2.00
N ILE A 102 6.97 10.49 -2.01
CA ILE A 102 7.93 10.25 -0.92
C ILE A 102 8.87 11.45 -0.75
N LEU A 103 9.45 11.97 -1.84
CA LEU A 103 10.36 13.11 -1.81
C LEU A 103 9.70 14.39 -1.31
N ASN A 104 8.40 14.57 -1.59
CA ASN A 104 7.60 15.69 -1.10
C ASN A 104 7.08 15.49 0.35
N GLY A 105 7.36 14.35 0.99
CA GLY A 105 6.86 14.01 2.32
C GLY A 105 5.38 13.63 2.38
N ASP A 106 4.73 13.44 1.22
CA ASP A 106 3.32 13.08 1.11
C ASP A 106 3.14 11.56 1.03
N LEU A 107 3.50 10.90 2.13
CA LEU A 107 3.49 9.43 2.22
C LEU A 107 2.09 8.81 2.09
N TYR A 108 1.03 9.56 2.40
CA TYR A 108 -0.34 9.09 2.21
C TYR A 108 -0.70 8.96 0.72
N HIS A 109 -0.29 9.93 -0.10
CA HIS A 109 -0.48 9.81 -1.54
C HIS A 109 0.47 8.78 -2.16
N ALA A 110 1.69 8.64 -1.63
CA ALA A 110 2.60 7.55 -2.01
C ALA A 110 1.93 6.17 -1.83
N LEU A 111 1.25 5.93 -0.69
CA LEU A 111 0.49 4.70 -0.44
C LEU A 111 -0.61 4.46 -1.49
N LYS A 112 -1.33 5.51 -1.89
CA LYS A 112 -2.38 5.38 -2.92
C LYS A 112 -1.79 4.99 -4.28
N GLU A 113 -0.65 5.57 -4.66
CA GLU A 113 0.02 5.23 -5.91
C GLU A 113 0.59 3.80 -5.87
N SER A 114 1.13 3.36 -4.73
CA SER A 114 1.57 1.96 -4.55
C SER A 114 0.41 0.96 -4.69
N LYS A 115 -0.83 1.31 -4.32
CA LYS A 115 -2.00 0.45 -4.62
C LYS A 115 -2.29 0.33 -6.11
N LYS A 116 -2.08 1.40 -6.88
CA LYS A 116 -2.24 1.34 -8.34
C LYS A 116 -1.21 0.40 -8.96
N LEU A 117 0.02 0.39 -8.42
CA LEU A 117 1.06 -0.55 -8.82
C LEU A 117 0.64 -2.01 -8.56
N ILE A 118 0.04 -2.32 -7.41
CA ILE A 118 -0.51 -3.66 -7.12
C ILE A 118 -1.58 -4.04 -8.15
N ALA A 119 -2.52 -3.14 -8.45
CA ALA A 119 -3.56 -3.41 -9.42
C ALA A 119 -3.02 -3.61 -10.86
N HIS A 120 -1.90 -2.96 -11.20
CA HIS A 120 -1.22 -3.16 -12.48
C HIS A 120 -0.52 -4.52 -12.55
N GLU A 121 0.18 -4.91 -11.48
CA GLU A 121 0.82 -6.22 -11.37
C GLU A 121 -0.21 -7.36 -11.46
N GLU A 122 -1.35 -7.22 -10.78
CA GLU A 122 -2.44 -8.21 -10.82
C GLU A 122 -2.99 -8.39 -12.24
N LYS A 123 -3.26 -7.30 -12.96
CA LYS A 123 -3.71 -7.36 -14.37
C LYS A 123 -2.70 -8.04 -15.29
N LEU A 124 -1.41 -7.84 -15.06
CA LEU A 124 -0.37 -8.49 -15.86
C LEU A 124 -0.31 -9.99 -15.58
N LEU A 125 -0.44 -10.39 -14.31
CA LEU A 125 -0.51 -11.79 -13.91
C LEU A 125 -1.75 -12.49 -14.48
N GLU A 126 -2.91 -11.81 -14.48
CA GLU A 126 -4.13 -12.30 -15.11
C GLU A 126 -3.96 -12.49 -16.62
N SER A 127 -3.40 -11.49 -17.30
CA SER A 127 -3.15 -11.54 -18.75
C SER A 127 -2.17 -12.67 -19.12
N ALA A 128 -1.13 -12.88 -18.30
CA ALA A 128 -0.17 -13.96 -18.50
C ALA A 128 -0.80 -15.35 -18.33
N ARG A 129 -1.69 -15.53 -17.33
CA ARG A 129 -2.44 -16.78 -17.11
C ARG A 129 -3.40 -17.07 -18.27
N ALA A 130 -4.15 -16.08 -18.72
CA ALA A 130 -5.07 -16.23 -19.86
C ALA A 130 -4.35 -16.69 -21.13
N ASN A 131 -3.20 -16.09 -21.44
CA ASN A 131 -2.40 -16.48 -22.61
C ASN A 131 -1.85 -17.92 -22.52
N GLN A 132 -1.56 -18.41 -21.30
CA GLN A 132 -1.11 -19.80 -21.10
C GLN A 132 -2.24 -20.81 -21.29
N ASP A 133 -3.46 -20.49 -20.86
CA ASP A 133 -4.63 -21.36 -21.03
C ASP A 133 -5.07 -21.47 -22.49
N ASP A 134 -4.99 -20.38 -23.26
CA ASP A 134 -5.29 -20.40 -24.69
C ASP A 134 -4.26 -21.22 -25.49
N ALA A 135 -2.96 -21.10 -25.16
CA ALA A 135 -1.90 -21.90 -25.76
C ALA A 135 -2.03 -23.41 -25.46
N ARG A 136 -2.62 -23.78 -24.31
CA ARG A 136 -2.84 -25.18 -23.92
C ARG A 136 -4.09 -25.81 -24.55
N LYS A 137 -5.09 -25.00 -24.93
CA LYS A 137 -6.30 -25.46 -25.63
C LYS A 137 -6.11 -25.58 -27.15
N SER A 138 -5.11 -24.92 -27.70
CA SER A 138 -4.78 -24.92 -29.13
C SER A 138 -3.66 -25.91 -29.51
N ALA A 139 -3.15 -26.68 -28.54
CA ALA A 139 -2.22 -27.79 -28.71
C ALA A 139 -2.93 -29.14 -28.44
#